data_AF-A0A7C4QD78-F1
#
_entry.id   AF-A0A7C4QD78-F1
#
_cell.length_a   1.000
_cell.length_b   1.000
_cell.length_c   1.000
_cell.angle_alpha   90.00
_cell.angle_beta   90.00
_cell.angle_gamma   90.00
#
_symmetry.space_group_name_H-M   'P 1'
#
loop_
_entity.id
_entity.type
_entity.pdbx_description
1 polymer ?
#
loop_
_entity_poly.entity_id
_entity_poly.type
_entity_poly.pdbx_seq_one_letter_code
_entity_poly.pdbx_strand_id
1 'polypeptide(L)'
;MTQGGMTTEAELAQQLADFYRAQGAWAGVEALLGSGRGMGGMGGMMGQQIIVADSDGRVVADSTGRRVGEALSAADLSAGVAIQVDGQRVGALLIQGGMMGGGGWGPAAERDLLARVNRAIWLAALGAAGVACSKMMMMAGVKNIIGCDRQGVIYKGRKEHMNSMKEWFADHTNPKRLQGGMEDAIKGADLFLGLSGPGLFKAEWVRKMASDPIIFALSNPVPEIMPEEVEGKVRIMATGRSDYPNQINNVLCFPGLFRGVLDVHAKDINDQMKMAAARAIAGVITEDQLCEEYIIPSVFDSRVPKAVAHDVAKAARQTKVARRIKKTVIGF
;
A
#
# COMPACT_ATOMS: atom_id res chain seq x y z
N MET A 1 -8.88 16.62 38.91
CA MET A 1 -8.92 15.23 38.42
C MET A 1 -8.23 15.22 37.07
N THR A 2 -7.11 14.51 36.98
CA THR A 2 -6.14 14.55 35.89
C THR A 2 -6.73 14.06 34.57
N GLN A 3 -6.54 14.85 33.50
CA GLN A 3 -6.83 14.46 32.13
C GLN A 3 -5.92 13.29 31.73
N GLY A 4 -6.49 12.15 31.36
CA GLY A 4 -5.76 11.07 30.70
C GLY A 4 -5.45 11.48 29.26
N GLY A 5 -4.30 12.11 29.05
CA GLY A 5 -3.77 12.41 27.71
C GLY A 5 -3.31 11.15 27.00
N MET A 6 -3.56 11.06 25.69
CA MET A 6 -2.99 10.02 24.83
C MET A 6 -1.49 10.27 24.68
N THR A 7 -0.63 9.32 25.07
CA THR A 7 0.82 9.40 24.82
C THR A 7 1.09 9.30 23.31
N THR A 8 1.77 10.29 22.74
CA THR A 8 2.22 10.31 21.34
C THR A 8 3.64 9.71 21.18
N GLU A 9 4.04 9.35 19.96
CA GLU A 9 5.39 8.82 19.68
C GLU A 9 6.50 9.80 20.10
N ALA A 10 6.26 11.10 19.92
CA ALA A 10 7.18 12.16 20.31
C ALA A 10 7.31 12.29 21.85
N GLU A 11 6.21 12.13 22.59
CA GLU A 11 6.24 12.14 24.05
C GLU A 11 6.99 10.93 24.61
N LEU A 12 6.80 9.75 24.02
CA LEU A 12 7.55 8.56 24.42
C LEU A 12 9.05 8.69 24.08
N ALA A 13 9.39 9.22 22.91
CA ALA A 13 10.78 9.50 22.56
C ALA A 13 11.44 10.49 23.55
N GLN A 14 10.69 11.50 24.02
CA GLN A 14 11.16 12.43 25.04
C GLN A 14 11.37 11.75 26.40
N GLN A 15 10.44 10.89 26.83
CA GLN A 15 10.60 10.11 28.07
C GLN A 15 11.83 9.22 28.03
N LEU A 16 12.12 8.59 26.88
CA LEU A 16 13.31 7.78 26.68
C LEU A 16 14.60 8.63 26.69
N ALA A 17 14.56 9.83 26.11
CA ALA A 17 15.67 10.77 26.19
C ALA A 17 15.96 11.19 27.64
N ASP A 18 14.93 11.46 28.42
CA ASP A 18 15.07 11.85 29.84
C ASP A 18 15.60 10.69 30.69
N PHE A 19 15.18 9.45 30.41
CA PHE A 19 15.74 8.25 31.02
C PHE A 19 17.24 8.12 30.72
N TYR A 20 17.63 8.24 29.44
CA TYR A 20 19.02 8.14 29.03
C TYR A 20 19.88 9.25 29.66
N ARG A 21 19.35 10.48 29.74
CA ARG A 21 20.02 11.60 30.42
C ARG A 21 20.26 11.32 31.90
N ALA A 22 19.33 10.66 32.59
CA ALA A 22 19.45 10.37 34.01
C ALA A 22 20.40 9.20 34.31
N GLN A 23 20.37 8.14 33.49
CA GLN A 23 21.14 6.91 33.73
C GLN A 23 22.48 6.87 33.00
N GLY A 24 22.65 7.66 31.95
CA GLY A 24 23.83 7.63 31.06
C GLY A 24 23.95 6.36 30.21
N ALA A 25 22.97 5.45 30.26
CA ALA A 25 22.96 4.18 29.54
C ALA A 25 21.51 3.66 29.35
N TRP A 26 21.36 2.65 28.49
CA TRP A 26 20.07 1.99 28.21
C TRP A 26 19.71 0.86 29.19
N ALA A 27 20.57 0.54 30.15
CA ALA A 27 20.30 -0.53 31.12
C ALA A 27 19.05 -0.22 31.96
N GLY A 28 18.08 -1.14 31.99
CA GLY A 28 16.83 -0.98 32.73
C GLY A 28 15.71 -0.25 31.98
N VAL A 29 15.93 0.14 30.72
CA VAL A 29 14.93 0.86 29.90
C VAL A 29 13.68 0.02 29.63
N GLU A 30 13.77 -1.30 29.70
CA GLU A 30 12.65 -2.23 29.60
C GLU A 30 11.55 -1.98 30.65
N ALA A 31 11.91 -1.41 31.81
CA ALA A 31 10.94 -1.04 32.84
C ALA A 31 9.96 0.05 32.36
N LEU A 32 10.39 0.92 31.43
CA LEU A 32 9.52 1.92 30.79
C LEU A 32 8.59 1.32 29.74
N LEU A 33 8.93 0.14 29.20
CA LEU A 33 8.12 -0.56 28.21
C LEU A 33 7.12 -1.55 28.84
N GLY A 34 7.38 -1.96 30.09
CA GLY A 34 6.80 -3.17 30.71
C GLY A 34 5.69 -2.99 31.75
N SER A 35 5.05 -1.84 31.92
CA SER A 35 3.96 -1.69 32.91
C SER A 35 2.56 -1.94 32.33
N GLY A 36 2.29 -3.19 31.93
CA GLY A 36 0.92 -3.68 31.66
C GLY A 36 0.03 -3.77 32.92
N ARG A 37 0.55 -3.45 34.12
CA ARG A 37 -0.21 -3.25 35.36
C ARG A 37 0.47 -2.13 36.17
N GLY A 38 -0.17 -0.96 36.26
CA GLY A 38 0.13 0.03 37.30
C GLY A 38 0.96 1.25 36.91
N MET A 39 0.39 2.16 36.12
CA MET A 39 0.33 3.60 36.36
C MET A 39 -0.43 4.22 35.17
N GLY A 40 -1.47 5.01 35.46
CA GLY A 40 -2.36 5.56 34.44
C GLY A 40 -1.61 6.50 33.48
N GLY A 41 -1.62 6.19 32.18
CA GLY A 41 -1.09 7.08 31.15
C GLY A 41 -1.05 6.48 29.74
N MET A 42 -0.66 5.22 29.57
CA MET A 42 -0.41 4.62 28.23
C MET A 42 -1.66 4.02 27.55
N GLY A 43 -2.83 4.67 27.67
CA GLY A 43 -4.08 4.17 27.06
C GLY A 43 -4.10 4.19 25.53
N GLY A 44 -3.20 4.94 24.89
CA GLY A 44 -3.19 5.16 23.43
C GLY A 44 -2.39 4.14 22.60
N MET A 45 -1.52 3.34 23.22
CA MET A 45 -0.58 2.44 22.52
C MET A 45 -0.82 0.95 22.80
N MET A 46 -1.97 0.58 23.38
CA MET A 46 -2.32 -0.82 23.60
C MET A 46 -2.25 -1.62 22.30
N GLY A 47 -1.45 -2.68 22.32
CA GLY A 47 -1.27 -3.60 21.19
C GLY A 47 0.01 -3.34 20.39
N GLN A 48 0.64 -2.17 20.46
CA GLN A 48 1.85 -1.88 19.68
C GLN A 48 3.11 -2.49 20.35
N GLN A 49 3.94 -3.15 19.56
CA GLN A 49 5.31 -3.50 19.90
C GLN A 49 6.20 -2.24 19.88
N ILE A 50 6.87 -1.97 20.99
CA ILE A 50 7.76 -0.82 21.16
C ILE A 50 9.19 -1.34 21.21
N ILE A 51 10.06 -0.81 20.35
CA ILE A 51 11.46 -1.21 20.24
C ILE A 51 12.32 0.03 20.45
N VAL A 52 13.33 -0.09 21.31
CA VAL A 52 14.36 0.93 21.54
C VAL A 52 15.69 0.35 21.07
N ALA A 53 16.38 1.10 20.22
CA ALA A 53 17.74 0.77 19.78
C ALA A 53 18.73 1.85 20.19
N ASP A 54 19.98 1.45 20.44
CA ASP A 54 21.07 2.37 20.74
C ASP A 54 21.56 3.13 19.48
N SER A 55 22.58 3.98 19.66
CA SER A 55 23.16 4.78 18.58
C SER A 55 23.82 3.95 17.47
N ASP A 56 24.23 2.72 17.79
CA ASP A 56 24.81 1.76 16.83
C ASP A 56 23.73 0.92 16.14
N GLY A 57 22.46 1.13 16.51
CA GLY A 57 21.31 0.46 15.95
C GLY A 57 21.08 -0.94 16.50
N ARG A 58 21.66 -1.30 17.64
CA ARG A 58 21.33 -2.55 18.35
C ARG A 58 20.11 -2.37 19.21
N VAL A 59 19.18 -3.32 19.17
CA VAL A 59 17.98 -3.31 20.00
C VAL A 59 18.36 -3.53 21.46
N VAL A 60 18.13 -2.53 22.29
CA VAL A 60 18.40 -2.55 23.73
C VAL A 60 17.17 -2.89 24.55
N ALA A 61 15.96 -2.63 24.03
CA ALA A 61 14.73 -3.11 24.62
C ALA A 61 13.62 -3.30 23.58
N ASP A 62 12.73 -4.25 23.86
CA ASP A 62 11.59 -4.62 23.04
C ASP A 62 10.44 -4.99 23.98
N SER A 63 9.26 -4.41 23.81
CA SER A 63 8.09 -4.69 24.66
C SER A 63 7.61 -6.14 24.58
N THR A 64 8.03 -6.90 23.56
CA THR A 64 7.81 -8.36 23.45
C THR A 64 9.02 -9.18 23.90
N GLY A 65 10.18 -8.53 24.09
CA GLY A 65 11.45 -9.16 24.43
C GLY A 65 12.10 -9.98 23.31
N ARG A 66 11.49 -10.09 22.12
CA ARG A 66 11.93 -11.03 21.08
C ARG A 66 13.18 -10.59 20.34
N ARG A 67 13.36 -9.28 20.17
CA ARG A 67 14.39 -8.71 19.30
C ARG A 67 15.60 -8.15 20.03
N VAL A 68 15.66 -8.27 21.36
CA VAL A 68 16.76 -7.72 22.16
C VAL A 68 18.11 -8.29 21.69
N GLY A 69 19.06 -7.41 21.39
CA GLY A 69 20.38 -7.74 20.85
C GLY A 69 20.48 -7.79 19.32
N GLU A 70 19.36 -7.77 18.59
CA GLU A 70 19.36 -7.70 17.12
C GLU A 70 19.94 -6.37 16.62
N ALA A 71 20.65 -6.40 15.50
CA ALA A 71 21.06 -5.19 14.78
C ALA A 71 19.95 -4.78 13.80
N LEU A 72 19.52 -3.52 13.85
CA LEU A 72 18.53 -2.96 12.95
C LEU A 72 19.15 -2.57 11.61
N SER A 73 18.35 -2.65 10.54
CA SER A 73 18.78 -2.17 9.22
C SER A 73 18.85 -0.64 9.19
N ALA A 74 19.64 -0.08 8.26
CA ALA A 74 19.66 1.37 8.05
C ALA A 74 18.28 1.94 7.70
N ALA A 75 17.43 1.14 7.05
CA ALA A 75 16.05 1.51 6.74
C ALA A 75 15.20 1.62 8.02
N ASP A 76 15.26 0.63 8.91
CA ASP A 76 14.56 0.64 10.20
C ASP A 76 14.97 1.84 11.05
N LEU A 77 16.28 2.14 11.11
CA LEU A 77 16.82 3.28 11.85
C LEU A 77 16.41 4.63 11.27
N SER A 78 16.17 4.71 9.96
CA SER A 78 15.69 5.91 9.29
C SER A 78 14.18 6.11 9.43
N ALA A 79 13.44 5.01 9.59
CA ALA A 79 11.98 5.02 9.75
C ALA A 79 11.56 5.29 11.21
N GLY A 80 12.41 4.95 12.18
CA GLY A 80 12.18 5.21 13.60
C GLY A 80 12.32 6.68 14.00
N VAL A 81 11.75 7.03 15.15
CA VAL A 81 11.90 8.35 15.77
C VAL A 81 13.28 8.43 16.43
N ALA A 82 14.07 9.43 16.08
CA ALA A 82 15.38 9.65 16.71
C ALA A 82 15.21 10.07 18.17
N ILE A 83 15.86 9.36 19.09
CA ILE A 83 15.94 9.76 20.49
C ILE A 83 17.17 10.66 20.64
N GLN A 84 16.96 11.89 21.09
CA GLN A 84 18.01 12.91 21.15
C GLN A 84 18.19 13.44 22.57
N VAL A 85 19.45 13.52 23.00
CA VAL A 85 19.86 14.21 24.23
C VAL A 85 20.84 15.31 23.83
N ASP A 86 20.51 16.54 24.21
CA ASP A 86 21.34 17.73 23.97
C ASP A 86 21.76 17.92 22.50
N GLY A 87 20.84 17.57 21.58
CA GLY A 87 21.03 17.67 20.12
C GLY A 87 21.79 16.50 19.49
N GLN A 88 22.27 15.54 20.28
CA GLN A 88 22.91 14.32 19.79
C GLN A 88 21.95 13.13 19.80
N ARG A 89 21.98 12.32 18.74
CA ARG A 89 21.20 11.08 18.69
C ARG A 89 21.86 10.03 19.59
N VAL A 90 21.12 9.57 20.58
CA VAL A 90 21.54 8.52 21.52
C VAL A 90 20.85 7.17 21.26
N GLY A 91 19.81 7.17 20.41
CA GLY A 91 19.10 5.96 20.03
C GLY A 91 17.99 6.18 19.01
N ALA A 92 17.15 5.16 18.85
CA ALA A 92 15.98 5.16 17.98
C ALA A 92 14.80 4.48 18.67
N LEU A 93 13.61 5.08 18.55
CA LEU A 93 12.34 4.50 18.96
C LEU A 93 11.60 4.00 17.72
N LEU A 94 11.22 2.73 17.71
CA LEU A 94 10.35 2.15 16.70
C LEU A 94 9.06 1.68 17.37
N ILE A 95 7.93 2.05 16.80
CA ILE A 95 6.61 1.59 17.24
C ILE A 95 6.03 0.78 16.09
N GLN A 96 5.92 -0.52 16.32
CA GLN A 96 5.38 -1.49 15.37
C GLN A 96 4.01 -1.93 15.89
N GLY A 97 2.94 -1.76 15.13
CA GLY A 97 1.60 -2.07 15.61
C GLY A 97 1.35 -3.56 15.81
N GLY A 98 0.67 -3.94 16.89
CA GLY A 98 0.15 -5.29 17.09
C GLY A 98 -1.36 -5.29 17.39
N MET A 99 -2.05 -6.15 16.66
CA MET A 99 -2.91 -7.17 17.26
C MET A 99 -2.25 -8.49 16.87
N MET A 100 -2.26 -9.46 17.79
CA MET A 100 -1.88 -10.83 17.46
C MET A 100 -2.71 -11.32 16.27
N GLY A 101 -2.02 -11.73 15.20
CA GLY A 101 -2.62 -12.22 13.95
C GLY A 101 -2.95 -11.09 12.99
N GLY A 102 -2.20 -10.99 11.88
CA GLY A 102 -2.33 -9.89 10.94
C GLY A 102 -1.17 -8.93 11.04
N GLY A 103 0.01 -9.40 10.67
CA GLY A 103 0.83 -8.51 9.89
C GLY A 103 -0.03 -8.06 8.69
N GLY A 104 -0.15 -6.76 8.47
CA GLY A 104 -0.97 -6.24 7.40
C GLY A 104 -0.24 -5.07 6.78
N TRP A 105 -0.49 -4.89 5.48
CA TRP A 105 -0.04 -3.80 4.62
C TRP A 105 -0.16 -2.43 5.32
N GLY A 106 0.90 -2.00 6.00
CA GLY A 106 0.96 -0.74 6.73
C GLY A 106 1.64 0.39 5.93
N PRO A 107 1.60 1.66 6.37
CA PRO A 107 2.19 2.78 5.65
C PRO A 107 3.68 2.63 5.33
N ALA A 108 4.42 1.82 6.11
CA ALA A 108 5.82 1.49 5.83
C ALA A 108 5.96 0.47 4.68
N ALA A 109 5.20 -0.63 4.72
CA ALA A 109 5.15 -1.62 3.64
C ALA A 109 4.61 -1.02 2.32
N GLU A 110 3.60 -0.15 2.39
CA GLU A 110 3.09 0.64 1.24
C GLU A 110 4.21 1.54 0.69
N ARG A 111 4.95 2.25 1.55
CA ARG A 111 6.08 3.09 1.12
C ARG A 111 7.21 2.28 0.47
N ASP A 112 7.58 1.15 1.05
CA ASP A 112 8.63 0.27 0.53
C ASP A 112 8.24 -0.34 -0.81
N LEU A 113 6.99 -0.81 -0.94
CA LEU A 113 6.45 -1.27 -2.20
C LEU A 113 6.51 -0.13 -3.22
N LEU A 114 5.96 1.04 -2.91
CA LEU A 114 5.97 2.19 -3.82
C LEU A 114 7.38 2.61 -4.23
N ALA A 115 8.37 2.52 -3.33
CA ALA A 115 9.77 2.77 -3.68
C ALA A 115 10.32 1.73 -4.66
N ARG A 116 9.89 0.46 -4.54
CA ARG A 116 10.27 -0.62 -5.46
C ARG A 116 9.57 -0.50 -6.81
N VAL A 117 8.24 -0.29 -6.87
CA VAL A 117 7.46 -0.24 -8.14
C VAL A 117 7.56 1.09 -8.89
N ASN A 118 8.25 2.10 -8.33
CA ASN A 118 8.40 3.41 -8.96
C ASN A 118 9.49 3.46 -10.04
N ARG A 119 10.11 2.34 -10.44
CA ARG A 119 11.17 2.34 -11.47
C ARG A 119 10.56 2.36 -12.87
N ALA A 120 9.48 1.63 -13.12
CA ALA A 120 8.51 1.91 -14.20
C ALA A 120 7.27 1.00 -14.11
N ILE A 121 6.07 1.59 -14.23
CA ILE A 121 4.82 0.85 -14.44
C ILE A 121 4.40 1.01 -15.89
N TRP A 122 4.28 -0.11 -16.61
CA TRP A 122 3.84 -0.15 -17.98
C TRP A 122 2.34 -0.44 -18.07
N LEU A 123 1.59 0.41 -18.78
CA LEU A 123 0.19 0.16 -19.11
C LEU A 123 0.02 -0.08 -20.62
N ALA A 124 -0.55 -1.24 -20.97
CA ALA A 124 -0.98 -1.51 -22.34
C ALA A 124 -2.35 -0.88 -22.61
N ALA A 125 -2.39 -0.15 -23.73
CA ALA A 125 -3.51 0.54 -24.33
C ALA A 125 -4.34 1.46 -23.44
N LEU A 126 -3.99 2.73 -23.56
CA LEU A 126 -4.57 3.85 -22.86
C LEU A 126 -6.02 4.15 -23.28
N GLY A 127 -6.96 3.34 -22.77
CA GLY A 127 -8.40 3.61 -22.73
C GLY A 127 -8.83 4.25 -21.41
N ALA A 128 -10.14 4.38 -21.21
CA ALA A 128 -10.70 4.94 -19.98
C ALA A 128 -10.25 4.18 -18.72
N ALA A 129 -10.20 2.84 -18.79
CA ALA A 129 -9.73 1.99 -17.71
C ALA A 129 -8.25 2.27 -17.36
N GLY A 130 -7.37 2.29 -18.36
CA GLY A 130 -5.93 2.56 -18.15
C GLY A 130 -5.70 3.93 -17.50
N VAL A 131 -6.40 4.97 -17.93
CA VAL A 131 -6.28 6.31 -17.32
C VAL A 131 -6.86 6.35 -15.89
N ALA A 132 -7.97 5.67 -15.63
CA ALA A 132 -8.54 5.57 -14.29
C ALA A 132 -7.61 4.81 -13.33
N CYS A 133 -7.06 3.67 -13.74
CA CYS A 133 -6.06 2.90 -12.99
C CYS A 133 -4.82 3.76 -12.71
N SER A 134 -4.36 4.51 -13.71
CA SER A 134 -3.19 5.38 -13.55
C SER A 134 -3.44 6.49 -12.53
N LYS A 135 -4.61 7.14 -12.55
CA LYS A 135 -5.01 8.11 -11.53
C LYS A 135 -5.00 7.51 -10.13
N MET A 136 -5.57 6.32 -9.98
CA MET A 136 -5.57 5.59 -8.70
C MET A 136 -4.16 5.25 -8.22
N MET A 137 -3.28 4.78 -9.12
CA MET A 137 -1.88 4.50 -8.82
C MET A 137 -1.13 5.77 -8.42
N MET A 138 -1.37 6.90 -9.11
CA MET A 138 -0.79 8.19 -8.75
C MET A 138 -1.26 8.67 -7.37
N MET A 139 -2.54 8.50 -7.06
CA MET A 139 -3.09 8.79 -5.73
C MET A 139 -2.49 7.90 -4.64
N ALA A 140 -2.13 6.65 -4.97
CA ALA A 140 -1.40 5.77 -4.08
C ALA A 140 0.08 6.18 -3.92
N GLY A 141 0.62 7.03 -4.80
CA GLY A 141 1.99 7.55 -4.72
C GLY A 141 2.93 7.07 -5.82
N VAL A 142 2.42 6.37 -6.84
CA VAL A 142 3.20 6.01 -8.03
C VAL A 142 3.47 7.26 -8.87
N LYS A 143 4.72 7.44 -9.27
CA LYS A 143 5.21 8.60 -10.03
C LYS A 143 5.62 8.25 -11.46
N ASN A 144 6.19 7.06 -11.67
CA ASN A 144 6.70 6.68 -12.99
C ASN A 144 5.77 5.72 -13.72
N ILE A 145 4.75 6.28 -14.35
CA ILE A 145 3.78 5.55 -15.15
C ILE A 145 4.06 5.79 -16.63
N ILE A 146 4.13 4.72 -17.43
CA ILE A 146 4.34 4.78 -18.87
C ILE A 146 3.16 4.05 -19.54
N GLY A 147 2.36 4.79 -20.29
CA GLY A 147 1.25 4.22 -21.05
C GLY A 147 1.56 4.15 -22.53
N CYS A 148 1.16 3.06 -23.17
CA CYS A 148 1.21 2.93 -24.63
C CYS A 148 -0.21 2.87 -25.21
N ASP A 149 -0.36 3.24 -26.46
CA ASP A 149 -1.51 2.87 -27.29
C ASP A 149 -1.03 2.19 -28.58
N ARG A 150 -1.94 2.02 -29.54
CA ARG A 150 -1.64 1.41 -30.84
C ARG A 150 -0.54 2.10 -31.66
N GLN A 151 -0.21 3.37 -31.37
CA GLN A 151 0.90 4.09 -32.04
C GLN A 151 2.17 4.14 -31.17
N GLY A 152 2.21 3.41 -30.04
CA GLY A 152 3.35 3.39 -29.13
C GLY A 152 3.16 4.28 -27.90
N VAL A 153 4.28 4.70 -27.30
CA VAL A 153 4.29 5.41 -26.02
C VAL A 153 3.54 6.74 -26.09
N ILE A 154 2.78 7.05 -25.04
CA ILE A 154 2.15 8.34 -24.83
C ILE A 154 3.14 9.26 -24.12
N TYR A 155 3.39 10.43 -24.71
CA TYR A 155 4.33 11.41 -24.18
C TYR A 155 3.86 12.84 -24.50
N LYS A 156 4.27 13.79 -23.65
CA LYS A 156 3.95 15.20 -23.82
C LYS A 156 4.45 15.73 -25.16
N GLY A 157 3.52 16.24 -25.97
CA GLY A 157 3.79 16.81 -27.29
C GLY A 157 3.58 15.85 -28.47
N ARG A 158 3.25 14.57 -28.22
CA ARG A 158 2.85 13.62 -29.27
C ARG A 158 1.64 14.19 -30.04
N LYS A 159 1.65 14.08 -31.37
CA LYS A 159 0.59 14.61 -32.25
C LYS A 159 -0.40 13.56 -32.74
N GLU A 160 0.08 12.33 -32.92
CA GLU A 160 -0.70 11.28 -33.55
C GLU A 160 -1.64 10.57 -32.59
N HIS A 161 -2.89 10.37 -33.01
CA HIS A 161 -3.89 9.56 -32.31
C HIS A 161 -4.12 10.00 -30.84
N MET A 162 -4.04 11.31 -30.61
CA MET A 162 -4.27 11.96 -29.32
C MET A 162 -5.73 12.43 -29.18
N ASN A 163 -6.19 12.48 -27.94
CA ASN A 163 -7.45 13.07 -27.53
C ASN A 163 -7.26 13.69 -26.13
N SER A 164 -8.24 14.42 -25.63
CA SER A 164 -8.13 15.13 -24.34
C SER A 164 -7.72 14.23 -23.17
N MET A 165 -8.17 12.97 -23.15
CA MET A 165 -7.82 12.00 -22.12
C MET A 165 -6.33 11.60 -22.20
N LYS A 166 -5.83 11.36 -23.41
CA LYS A 166 -4.40 11.04 -23.64
C LYS A 166 -3.49 12.24 -23.44
N GLU A 167 -3.96 13.44 -23.76
CA GLU A 167 -3.25 14.69 -23.46
C GLU A 167 -3.09 14.86 -21.96
N TRP A 168 -4.19 14.71 -21.19
CA TRP A 168 -4.12 14.69 -19.74
C TRP A 168 -3.11 13.65 -19.26
N PHE A 169 -3.18 12.42 -19.76
CA PHE A 169 -2.23 11.38 -19.36
C PHE A 169 -0.78 11.73 -19.70
N ALA A 170 -0.52 12.26 -20.89
CA ALA A 170 0.80 12.69 -21.34
C ALA A 170 1.39 13.82 -20.49
N ASP A 171 0.55 14.71 -19.96
CA ASP A 171 0.97 15.81 -19.08
C ASP A 171 1.29 15.37 -17.64
N HIS A 172 0.75 14.24 -17.20
CA HIS A 172 0.79 13.79 -15.80
C HIS A 172 1.66 12.55 -15.57
N THR A 173 2.13 11.91 -16.63
CA THR A 173 2.88 10.65 -16.57
C THR A 173 4.12 10.73 -17.49
N ASN A 174 4.89 9.64 -17.56
CA ASN A 174 6.08 9.53 -18.39
C ASN A 174 7.03 10.76 -18.24
N PRO A 175 7.52 11.04 -17.02
CA PRO A 175 8.29 12.26 -16.73
C PRO A 175 9.61 12.34 -17.53
N LYS A 176 10.15 11.19 -17.94
CA LYS A 176 11.35 11.09 -18.79
C LYS A 176 11.05 11.26 -20.28
N ARG A 177 9.78 11.45 -20.66
CA ARG A 177 9.31 11.59 -22.04
C ARG A 177 9.82 10.48 -22.95
N LEU A 178 9.80 9.25 -22.46
CA LEU A 178 10.13 8.06 -23.25
C LEU A 178 9.25 8.03 -24.50
N GLN A 179 9.84 7.62 -25.62
CA GLN A 179 9.17 7.46 -26.91
C GLN A 179 9.45 6.06 -27.45
N GLY A 180 8.84 5.71 -28.57
CA GLY A 180 9.01 4.41 -29.21
C GLY A 180 7.85 3.46 -28.95
N GLY A 181 8.15 2.16 -29.04
CA GLY A 181 7.15 1.10 -28.98
C GLY A 181 6.87 0.59 -27.56
N MET A 182 5.99 -0.40 -27.46
CA MET A 182 5.72 -1.12 -26.21
C MET A 182 6.97 -1.81 -25.65
N GLU A 183 7.79 -2.36 -26.53
CA GLU A 183 9.07 -3.01 -26.17
C GLU A 183 10.11 -2.04 -25.59
N ASP A 184 10.05 -0.74 -25.93
CA ASP A 184 10.91 0.25 -25.31
C ASP A 184 10.41 0.62 -23.91
N ALA A 185 9.09 0.70 -23.77
CA ALA A 185 8.43 1.04 -22.52
C ALA A 185 8.55 -0.01 -21.42
N ILE A 186 8.70 -1.29 -21.79
CA ILE A 186 8.77 -2.40 -20.84
C ILE A 186 10.17 -2.59 -20.22
N LYS A 187 11.21 -1.97 -20.81
CA LYS A 187 12.60 -2.10 -20.34
C LYS A 187 12.75 -1.57 -18.91
N GLY A 188 13.10 -2.47 -17.98
CA GLY A 188 13.25 -2.18 -16.56
C GLY A 188 11.94 -1.90 -15.82
N ALA A 189 10.78 -2.23 -16.42
CA ALA A 189 9.50 -2.08 -15.75
C ALA A 189 9.32 -3.10 -14.63
N ASP A 190 8.78 -2.65 -13.50
CA ASP A 190 8.46 -3.49 -12.34
C ASP A 190 7.10 -4.18 -12.52
N LEU A 191 6.14 -3.47 -13.13
CA LEU A 191 4.76 -3.92 -13.33
C LEU A 191 4.34 -3.71 -14.78
N PHE A 192 3.74 -4.74 -15.38
CA PHE A 192 2.88 -4.62 -16.55
C PHE A 192 1.40 -4.71 -16.13
N LEU A 193 0.59 -3.73 -16.54
CA LEU A 193 -0.88 -3.75 -16.46
C LEU A 193 -1.51 -3.73 -17.87
N GLY A 194 -2.10 -4.86 -18.25
CA GLY A 194 -2.83 -5.08 -19.49
C GLY A 194 -4.34 -4.89 -19.35
N LEU A 195 -4.93 -4.07 -20.22
CA LEU A 195 -6.37 -3.74 -20.21
C LEU A 195 -6.97 -3.64 -21.64
N SER A 196 -6.42 -4.32 -22.64
CA SER A 196 -6.72 -4.02 -24.06
C SER A 196 -6.85 -5.17 -25.03
N GLY A 197 -6.50 -6.39 -24.68
CA GLY A 197 -6.79 -7.58 -25.47
C GLY A 197 -5.59 -8.49 -25.72
N PRO A 198 -5.81 -9.64 -26.36
CA PRO A 198 -4.83 -10.70 -26.48
C PRO A 198 -3.63 -10.35 -27.38
N GLY A 199 -2.48 -10.96 -27.10
CA GLY A 199 -1.28 -10.91 -27.94
C GLY A 199 -0.52 -9.57 -27.90
N LEU A 200 -0.84 -8.69 -26.95
CA LEU A 200 -0.18 -7.39 -26.80
C LEU A 200 1.16 -7.48 -26.08
N PHE A 201 1.34 -8.49 -25.24
CA PHE A 201 2.58 -8.72 -24.51
C PHE A 201 3.24 -10.00 -25.02
N LYS A 202 4.57 -9.97 -25.19
CA LYS A 202 5.34 -11.12 -25.66
C LYS A 202 6.12 -11.72 -24.50
N ALA A 203 6.09 -13.05 -24.36
CA ALA A 203 6.84 -13.75 -23.31
C ALA A 203 8.35 -13.42 -23.29
N GLU A 204 8.94 -13.15 -24.45
CA GLU A 204 10.35 -12.75 -24.59
C GLU A 204 10.68 -11.39 -23.95
N TRP A 205 9.67 -10.54 -23.70
CA TRP A 205 9.85 -9.23 -23.07
C TRP A 205 10.04 -9.32 -21.56
N VAL A 206 9.63 -10.41 -20.91
CA VAL A 206 9.80 -10.59 -19.45
C VAL A 206 11.26 -10.42 -19.05
N ARG A 207 12.20 -10.92 -19.86
CA ARG A 207 13.64 -10.79 -19.62
C ARG A 207 14.17 -9.34 -19.67
N LYS A 208 13.36 -8.41 -20.20
CA LYS A 208 13.69 -6.98 -20.28
C LYS A 208 13.11 -6.19 -19.11
N MET A 209 12.23 -6.79 -18.30
CA MET A 209 11.64 -6.17 -17.11
C MET A 209 12.65 -6.16 -15.95
N ALA A 210 12.23 -5.62 -14.80
CA ALA A 210 12.99 -5.71 -13.55
C ALA A 210 13.12 -7.16 -13.05
N SER A 211 13.94 -7.39 -12.02
CA SER A 211 14.29 -8.72 -11.48
C SER A 211 13.09 -9.52 -10.95
N ASP A 212 12.08 -8.84 -10.42
CA ASP A 212 10.88 -9.44 -9.83
C ASP A 212 9.64 -8.94 -10.59
N PRO A 213 9.45 -9.36 -11.85
CA PRO A 213 8.44 -8.74 -12.70
C PRO A 213 7.04 -9.16 -12.29
N ILE A 214 6.14 -8.18 -12.22
CA ILE A 214 4.71 -8.35 -11.95
C ILE A 214 3.95 -8.18 -13.26
N ILE A 215 3.07 -9.12 -13.59
CA ILE A 215 2.22 -9.06 -14.78
C ILE A 215 0.76 -9.20 -14.39
N PHE A 216 -0.03 -8.15 -14.67
CA PHE A 216 -1.48 -8.14 -14.58
C PHE A 216 -2.05 -8.12 -15.99
N ALA A 217 -2.41 -9.28 -16.53
CA ALA A 217 -3.00 -9.43 -17.87
C ALA A 217 -4.53 -9.60 -17.74
N LEU A 218 -5.24 -8.48 -17.67
CA LEU A 218 -6.62 -8.45 -17.16
C LEU A 218 -7.70 -8.50 -18.26
N SER A 219 -7.30 -8.63 -19.54
CA SER A 219 -8.27 -8.80 -20.62
C SER A 219 -9.03 -10.13 -20.52
N ASN A 220 -10.30 -10.08 -20.90
CA ASN A 220 -11.18 -11.24 -20.95
C ASN A 220 -11.79 -11.39 -22.36
N PRO A 221 -12.10 -12.62 -22.81
CA PRO A 221 -11.80 -13.90 -22.14
C PRO A 221 -10.34 -14.34 -22.30
N VAL A 222 -9.61 -13.76 -23.27
CA VAL A 222 -8.20 -14.07 -23.53
C VAL A 222 -7.34 -12.91 -23.02
N PRO A 223 -6.42 -13.15 -22.06
CA PRO A 223 -5.52 -12.12 -21.51
C PRO A 223 -4.48 -11.67 -22.53
N GLU A 224 -3.78 -10.56 -22.23
CA GLU A 224 -2.70 -10.00 -23.06
C GLU A 224 -1.56 -10.99 -23.31
N ILE A 225 -1.31 -11.87 -22.34
CA ILE A 225 -0.36 -12.99 -22.35
C ILE A 225 -0.95 -14.09 -21.48
N MET A 226 -0.86 -15.35 -21.92
CA MET A 226 -1.33 -16.48 -21.14
C MET A 226 -0.36 -16.79 -19.98
N PRO A 227 -0.84 -17.14 -18.77
CA PRO A 227 0.04 -17.49 -17.64
C PRO A 227 1.09 -18.54 -17.99
N GLU A 228 0.73 -19.54 -18.78
CA GLU A 228 1.59 -20.65 -19.21
C GLU A 228 2.79 -20.18 -20.06
N GLU A 229 2.67 -19.05 -20.76
CA GLU A 229 3.75 -18.51 -21.59
C GLU A 229 4.88 -17.89 -20.75
N VAL A 230 4.56 -17.48 -19.52
CA VAL A 230 5.45 -16.76 -18.60
C VAL A 230 5.67 -17.50 -17.28
N GLU A 231 5.22 -18.74 -17.18
CA GLU A 231 5.41 -19.61 -16.02
C GLU A 231 6.89 -19.69 -15.63
N GLY A 232 7.18 -19.52 -14.33
CA GLY A 232 8.54 -19.50 -13.78
C GLY A 232 9.41 -18.30 -14.20
N LYS A 233 8.89 -17.35 -14.99
CA LYS A 233 9.62 -16.15 -15.43
C LYS A 233 9.16 -14.87 -14.73
N VAL A 234 8.00 -14.91 -14.08
CA VAL A 234 7.39 -13.77 -13.39
C VAL A 234 7.22 -14.04 -11.91
N ARG A 235 7.34 -12.99 -11.10
CA ARG A 235 7.17 -13.10 -9.64
C ARG A 235 5.70 -13.17 -9.26
N ILE A 236 4.86 -12.38 -9.91
CA ILE A 236 3.42 -12.36 -9.67
C ILE A 236 2.71 -12.28 -11.02
N MET A 237 1.73 -13.17 -11.21
CA MET A 237 0.82 -13.18 -12.34
C MET A 237 -0.61 -12.99 -11.83
N ALA A 238 -1.36 -12.10 -12.47
CA ALA A 238 -2.79 -11.91 -12.21
C ALA A 238 -3.57 -11.80 -13.52
N THR A 239 -4.80 -12.30 -13.53
CA THR A 239 -5.67 -12.25 -14.71
C THR A 239 -7.10 -11.84 -14.34
N GLY A 240 -7.94 -11.60 -15.33
CA GLY A 240 -9.38 -11.45 -15.13
C GLY A 240 -10.14 -12.78 -14.99
N ARG A 241 -9.50 -13.91 -15.28
CA ARG A 241 -10.16 -15.22 -15.36
C ARG A 241 -10.19 -15.92 -13.99
N SER A 242 -11.24 -16.68 -13.76
CA SER A 242 -11.49 -17.36 -12.48
C SER A 242 -10.75 -18.69 -12.33
N ASP A 243 -10.20 -19.23 -13.41
CA ASP A 243 -9.48 -20.51 -13.43
C ASP A 243 -7.98 -20.37 -13.12
N TYR A 244 -7.48 -19.14 -12.86
CA TYR A 244 -6.11 -18.87 -12.43
C TYR A 244 -6.07 -18.24 -11.03
N PRO A 245 -4.95 -18.38 -10.31
CA PRO A 245 -4.65 -17.58 -9.12
C PRO A 245 -4.75 -16.08 -9.40
N ASN A 246 -4.91 -15.30 -8.35
CA ASN A 246 -4.97 -13.84 -8.43
C ASN A 246 -5.99 -13.28 -9.43
N GLN A 247 -7.22 -13.78 -9.40
CA GLN A 247 -8.29 -13.21 -10.22
C GLN A 247 -8.63 -11.78 -9.78
N ILE A 248 -8.40 -10.80 -10.67
CA ILE A 248 -8.85 -9.43 -10.49
C ILE A 248 -10.26 -9.30 -11.05
N ASN A 249 -11.24 -9.09 -10.16
CA ASN A 249 -12.65 -9.00 -10.53
C ASN A 249 -13.36 -7.84 -9.84
N ASN A 250 -14.17 -7.09 -10.60
CA ASN A 250 -14.94 -5.96 -10.11
C ASN A 250 -15.98 -6.34 -9.03
N VAL A 251 -16.38 -7.61 -8.95
CA VAL A 251 -17.25 -8.15 -7.89
C VAL A 251 -16.69 -7.89 -6.49
N LEU A 252 -15.37 -7.78 -6.34
CA LEU A 252 -14.74 -7.44 -5.05
C LEU A 252 -15.02 -6.00 -4.61
N CYS A 253 -15.34 -5.09 -5.54
CA CYS A 253 -15.52 -3.67 -5.26
C CYS A 253 -16.99 -3.26 -5.22
N PHE A 254 -17.76 -3.52 -6.28
CA PHE A 254 -19.06 -2.88 -6.46
C PHE A 254 -20.07 -3.14 -5.33
N PRO A 255 -20.30 -4.39 -4.87
CA PRO A 255 -21.30 -4.65 -3.83
C PRO A 255 -21.02 -3.88 -2.54
N GLY A 256 -19.77 -3.90 -2.07
CA GLY A 256 -19.35 -3.18 -0.87
C GLY A 256 -19.35 -1.66 -1.07
N LEU A 257 -18.84 -1.18 -2.21
CA LEU A 257 -18.78 0.24 -2.53
C LEU A 257 -20.18 0.87 -2.51
N PHE A 258 -21.11 0.27 -3.25
CA PHE A 258 -22.48 0.78 -3.31
C PHE A 258 -23.21 0.63 -1.98
N ARG A 259 -22.98 -0.46 -1.23
CA ARG A 259 -23.54 -0.60 0.11
C ARG A 259 -23.08 0.54 1.03
N GLY A 260 -21.78 0.85 1.05
CA GLY A 260 -21.24 1.93 1.87
C GLY A 260 -21.77 3.31 1.47
N VAL A 261 -21.89 3.57 0.17
CA VAL A 261 -22.51 4.80 -0.39
C VAL A 261 -23.96 4.94 0.06
N LEU A 262 -24.75 3.87 -0.05
CA LEU A 262 -26.16 3.84 0.31
C LEU A 262 -26.36 3.96 1.83
N ASP A 263 -25.53 3.33 2.66
CA ASP A 263 -25.66 3.39 4.12
C ASP A 263 -25.58 4.81 4.68
N VAL A 264 -24.85 5.69 4.00
CA VAL A 264 -24.63 7.07 4.44
C VAL A 264 -25.32 8.11 3.56
N HIS A 265 -26.10 7.66 2.58
CA HIS A 265 -26.71 8.50 1.55
C HIS A 265 -25.69 9.48 0.93
N ALA A 266 -24.50 8.98 0.59
CA ALA A 266 -23.47 9.84 0.00
C ALA A 266 -24.00 10.53 -1.25
N LYS A 267 -23.69 11.82 -1.41
CA LYS A 267 -24.10 12.60 -2.59
C LYS A 267 -23.21 12.37 -3.81
N ASP A 268 -22.04 11.76 -3.60
CA ASP A 268 -21.02 11.54 -4.62
C ASP A 268 -20.07 10.40 -4.19
N ILE A 269 -19.28 9.86 -5.14
CA ILE A 269 -18.19 8.90 -4.93
C ILE A 269 -16.87 9.58 -5.29
N ASN A 270 -16.20 10.14 -4.28
CA ASN A 270 -14.93 10.83 -4.45
C ASN A 270 -13.71 9.88 -4.40
N ASP A 271 -12.53 10.43 -4.65
CA ASP A 271 -11.28 9.68 -4.74
C ASP A 271 -10.85 9.04 -3.42
N GLN A 272 -11.14 9.68 -2.28
CA GLN A 272 -10.88 9.11 -0.95
C GLN A 272 -11.74 7.87 -0.71
N MET A 273 -12.99 7.86 -1.19
CA MET A 273 -13.86 6.67 -1.11
C MET A 273 -13.33 5.54 -2.00
N LYS A 274 -12.82 5.84 -3.20
CA LYS A 274 -12.20 4.84 -4.08
C LYS A 274 -10.95 4.23 -3.46
N MET A 275 -10.08 5.06 -2.86
CA MET A 275 -8.89 4.57 -2.14
C MET A 275 -9.26 3.76 -0.90
N ALA A 276 -10.30 4.16 -0.17
CA ALA A 276 -10.81 3.41 0.96
C ALA A 276 -11.30 2.02 0.53
N ALA A 277 -12.02 1.93 -0.59
CA ALA A 277 -12.44 0.64 -1.15
C ALA A 277 -11.24 -0.25 -1.52
N ALA A 278 -10.25 0.31 -2.23
CA ALA A 278 -9.05 -0.43 -2.63
C ALA A 278 -8.27 -0.97 -1.42
N ARG A 279 -8.05 -0.12 -0.41
CA ARG A 279 -7.36 -0.49 0.84
C ARG A 279 -8.16 -1.52 1.64
N ALA A 280 -9.49 -1.40 1.67
CA ALA A 280 -10.35 -2.37 2.36
C ALA A 280 -10.30 -3.75 1.69
N ILE A 281 -10.25 -3.82 0.35
CA ILE A 281 -10.08 -5.11 -0.37
C ILE A 281 -8.72 -5.72 -0.03
N ALA A 282 -7.64 -4.94 -0.13
CA ALA A 282 -6.28 -5.41 0.15
C ALA A 282 -6.13 -5.87 1.61
N GLY A 283 -6.70 -5.13 2.56
CA GLY A 283 -6.62 -5.42 4.00
C GLY A 283 -7.42 -6.62 4.47
N VAL A 284 -8.17 -7.31 3.59
CA VAL A 284 -8.82 -8.59 3.93
C VAL A 284 -7.81 -9.74 3.96
N ILE A 285 -6.74 -9.64 3.16
CA ILE A 285 -5.63 -10.61 3.19
C ILE A 285 -4.70 -10.23 4.33
N THR A 286 -4.40 -11.21 5.17
CA THR A 286 -3.42 -11.10 6.25
C THR A 286 -2.02 -11.44 5.74
N GLU A 287 -0.95 -10.98 6.39
CA GLU A 287 0.43 -11.25 5.97
C GLU A 287 0.76 -12.74 5.95
N ASP A 288 0.17 -13.54 6.85
CA ASP A 288 0.34 -15.00 6.86
C ASP A 288 -0.33 -15.69 5.68
N GLN A 289 -1.33 -15.05 5.06
CA GLN A 289 -1.98 -15.52 3.85
C GLN A 289 -1.32 -15.01 2.57
N LEU A 290 -0.58 -13.90 2.65
CA LEU A 290 -0.02 -13.22 1.49
C LEU A 290 1.11 -14.05 0.86
N CYS A 291 0.91 -14.45 -0.39
CA CYS A 291 1.94 -15.10 -1.20
C CYS A 291 1.79 -14.71 -2.68
N GLU A 292 2.72 -15.14 -3.53
CA GLU A 292 2.73 -14.82 -4.96
C GLU A 292 1.46 -15.24 -5.71
N GLU A 293 0.80 -16.29 -5.24
CA GLU A 293 -0.45 -16.83 -5.80
C GLU A 293 -1.71 -16.32 -5.08
N TYR A 294 -1.57 -15.50 -4.03
CA TYR A 294 -2.68 -14.98 -3.24
C TYR A 294 -2.46 -13.52 -2.81
N ILE A 295 -2.57 -12.60 -3.78
CA ILE A 295 -2.44 -11.14 -3.58
C ILE A 295 -3.78 -10.40 -3.59
N ILE A 296 -4.88 -11.09 -3.92
CA ILE A 296 -6.24 -10.54 -4.01
C ILE A 296 -7.23 -11.56 -3.44
N PRO A 297 -8.20 -11.14 -2.59
CA PRO A 297 -9.11 -12.10 -1.97
C PRO A 297 -10.02 -12.75 -3.02
N SER A 298 -10.54 -13.92 -2.68
CA SER A 298 -11.53 -14.62 -3.51
C SER A 298 -12.80 -13.77 -3.66
N VAL A 299 -13.43 -13.84 -4.84
CA VAL A 299 -14.74 -13.21 -5.10
C VAL A 299 -15.85 -13.71 -4.17
N PHE A 300 -15.65 -14.86 -3.52
CA PHE A 300 -16.58 -15.45 -2.56
C PHE A 300 -16.27 -15.11 -1.10
N ASP A 301 -15.21 -14.32 -0.84
CA ASP A 301 -14.87 -13.91 0.51
C ASP A 301 -15.90 -12.92 1.07
N SER A 302 -16.78 -13.43 1.94
CA SER A 302 -17.86 -12.65 2.55
C SER A 302 -17.40 -11.48 3.43
N ARG A 303 -16.11 -11.42 3.79
CA ARG A 303 -15.51 -10.31 4.54
C ARG A 303 -15.35 -9.07 3.66
N VAL A 304 -15.05 -9.26 2.38
CA VAL A 304 -14.77 -8.17 1.41
C VAL A 304 -15.91 -7.14 1.32
N PRO A 305 -17.17 -7.51 0.98
CA PRO A 305 -18.23 -6.52 0.84
C PRO A 305 -18.51 -5.75 2.14
N LYS A 306 -18.34 -6.39 3.30
CA LYS A 306 -18.53 -5.77 4.62
C LYS A 306 -17.42 -4.75 4.92
N ALA A 307 -16.17 -5.13 4.70
CA ALA A 307 -15.00 -4.26 4.90
C ALA A 307 -15.07 -3.03 3.99
N VAL A 308 -15.33 -3.25 2.69
CA VAL A 308 -15.44 -2.16 1.70
C VAL A 308 -16.59 -1.22 2.07
N ALA A 309 -17.78 -1.74 2.41
CA ALA A 309 -18.92 -0.90 2.77
C ALA A 309 -18.62 -0.02 4.00
N HIS A 310 -18.01 -0.61 5.02
CA HIS A 310 -17.61 0.11 6.23
C HIS A 310 -16.65 1.27 5.92
N ASP A 311 -15.57 1.00 5.18
CA ASP A 311 -14.51 1.97 4.94
C ASP A 311 -14.92 3.06 3.94
N VAL A 312 -15.72 2.71 2.94
CA VAL A 312 -16.33 3.68 2.02
C VAL A 312 -17.27 4.61 2.78
N ALA A 313 -18.13 4.08 3.65
CA ALA A 313 -19.02 4.88 4.48
C ALA A 313 -18.25 5.81 5.44
N LYS A 314 -17.13 5.33 5.99
CA LYS A 314 -16.22 6.13 6.82
C LYS A 314 -15.60 7.27 6.02
N ALA A 315 -15.03 6.99 4.84
CA ALA A 315 -14.43 7.98 3.96
C ALA A 315 -15.45 9.04 3.49
N ALA A 316 -16.68 8.62 3.16
CA ALA A 316 -17.77 9.52 2.78
C ALA A 316 -18.14 10.51 3.90
N ARG A 317 -18.13 10.07 5.16
CA ARG A 317 -18.35 10.94 6.33
C ARG A 317 -17.18 11.90 6.55
N GLN A 318 -15.95 11.41 6.47
CA GLN A 318 -14.74 12.24 6.64
C GLN A 318 -14.63 13.35 5.59
N THR A 319 -14.98 13.05 4.35
CA THR A 319 -14.97 14.00 3.24
C THR A 319 -16.26 14.82 3.12
N LYS A 320 -17.19 14.68 4.08
CA LYS A 320 -18.44 15.46 4.18
C LYS A 320 -19.35 15.33 2.96
N VAL A 321 -19.28 14.20 2.25
CA VAL A 321 -20.22 13.84 1.17
C VAL A 321 -21.38 12.98 1.66
N ALA A 322 -21.25 12.38 2.85
CA ALA A 322 -22.33 11.69 3.54
C ALA A 322 -23.44 12.65 4.00
N ARG A 323 -24.70 12.29 3.76
CA ARG A 323 -25.88 13.01 4.29
C ARG A 323 -26.40 12.42 5.60
N ARG A 324 -26.08 11.16 5.90
CA ARG A 324 -26.41 10.49 7.16
C ARG A 324 -25.17 10.33 8.04
N ILE A 325 -25.11 11.13 9.11
CA ILE A 325 -23.93 11.21 9.99
C ILE A 325 -24.00 10.18 11.13
N LYS A 326 -25.20 9.85 11.62
CA LYS A 326 -25.39 8.88 12.73
C LYS A 326 -25.39 7.43 12.21
N LYS A 327 -24.70 6.54 12.93
CA LYS A 327 -24.80 5.08 12.74
C LYS A 327 -26.26 4.69 13.01
N THR A 328 -27.01 4.34 11.97
CA THR A 328 -28.15 3.47 12.15
C THR A 328 -27.68 2.09 11.77
N VAL A 329 -27.60 1.21 12.77
CA VAL A 329 -27.31 -0.20 12.55
C VAL A 329 -28.49 -0.75 11.77
N ILE A 330 -28.30 -0.98 10.48
CA ILE A 330 -29.22 -1.81 9.70
C ILE A 330 -28.60 -3.20 9.79
N GLY A 331 -29.14 -4.02 10.70
CA GLY A 331 -28.75 -5.42 10.85
C GLY A 331 -29.10 -6.21 9.59
N PHE A 332 -28.25 -7.18 9.27
CA PHE A 332 -28.58 -8.30 8.38
C PHE A 332 -29.13 -9.44 9.21
#